data_AF-A0A520BA26-F1
#
_entry.id   AF-A0A520BA26-F1
#
_cell.length_a   1.000
_cell.length_b   1.000
_cell.length_c   1.000
_cell.angle_alpha   90.00
_cell.angle_beta   90.00
_cell.angle_gamma   90.00
#
_symmetry.space_group_name_H-M   'P 1'
#
loop_
_entity.id
_entity.type
_entity.pdbx_description
1 polymer ?
#
loop_
_entity_poly.entity_id
_entity_poly.type
_entity_poly.pdbx_seq_one_letter_code
_entity_poly.pdbx_strand_id
1 'polypeptide(L)'
;FRLRDSGVGLSSDQLARLFTPFAQAEAGATRRFGGTGVGLAICRALAQRMGGTLTARSTPGRGSEFELVLPLPPCPELPLPPLAELRSILVVQAPHSAGHEALVGLVKALAPTARTEVLTQGTQALGRLNRTPAAQPHDLLIVDWVLPDMEGAELLARLSVAGCLPNIRRIVLLSAFDTPVLRERAMNQGAHALCTKPLLPHTLRRLLDLTRPLPEWAVPPPPAEPVSVSDPATLITELDVLLGESDSHAITLWEQHGSAFIDMLPAPQAQALAGAMQRFDFDEAQAALRGESKK
;
A
#
# COMPACT_ATOMS: atom_id res chain seq x y z
N PHE A 1 2.83 20.38 -12.82
CA PHE A 1 2.65 19.41 -11.71
C PHE A 1 3.47 19.84 -10.50
N ARG A 2 2.96 19.68 -9.28
CA ARG A 2 3.69 19.93 -8.04
C ARG A 2 3.61 18.71 -7.13
N LEU A 3 4.74 18.24 -6.63
CA LEU A 3 4.84 17.19 -5.61
C LEU A 3 5.40 17.81 -4.34
N ARG A 4 4.80 17.51 -3.19
CA ARG A 4 5.25 17.94 -1.88
C ARG A 4 5.41 16.74 -0.97
N ASP A 5 6.49 16.72 -0.22
CA ASP A 5 6.71 15.78 0.88
C ASP A 5 6.92 16.54 2.19
N SER A 6 6.75 15.84 3.31
CA SER A 6 7.02 16.34 4.67
C SER A 6 8.23 15.62 5.29
N GLY A 7 9.17 15.15 4.46
CA GLY A 7 10.33 14.38 4.89
C GLY A 7 11.41 15.24 5.53
N VAL A 8 12.62 14.68 5.63
CA VAL A 8 13.77 15.33 6.28
C VAL A 8 14.25 16.63 5.61
N GLY A 9 13.80 16.89 4.37
CA GLY A 9 14.26 18.03 3.58
C GLY A 9 15.75 17.93 3.18
N LEU A 10 16.26 18.98 2.54
CA LEU A 10 17.61 19.03 1.98
C LEU A 10 18.31 20.33 2.41
N SER A 11 19.61 20.26 2.69
CA SER A 11 20.46 21.44 2.86
C SER A 11 20.64 22.18 1.52
N SER A 12 21.14 23.42 1.56
CA SER A 12 21.49 24.17 0.35
C SER A 12 22.43 23.41 -0.58
N ASP A 13 23.42 22.72 -0.01
CA ASP A 13 24.46 22.01 -0.75
C ASP A 13 23.92 20.72 -1.37
N GLN A 14 23.03 20.03 -0.66
CA GLN A 14 22.31 18.87 -1.19
C GLN A 14 21.37 19.29 -2.32
N LEU A 15 20.62 20.38 -2.15
CA LEU A 15 19.71 20.90 -3.17
C LEU A 15 20.45 21.31 -4.45
N ALA A 16 21.63 21.92 -4.32
CA ALA A 16 22.47 22.33 -5.45
C ALA A 16 22.95 21.14 -6.30
N ARG A 17 23.18 19.97 -5.68
CA ARG A 17 23.66 18.75 -6.35
C ARG A 17 22.54 17.76 -6.67
N LEU A 18 21.30 18.07 -6.33
CA LEU A 18 20.16 17.14 -6.38
C LEU A 18 19.90 16.52 -7.76
N PHE A 19 20.21 17.26 -8.83
CA PHE A 19 20.01 16.81 -10.21
C PHE A 19 21.30 16.28 -10.86
N THR A 20 22.40 16.20 -10.12
CA THR A 20 23.65 15.63 -10.61
C THR A 20 23.56 14.10 -10.56
N PRO A 21 23.84 13.38 -11.66
CA PRO A 21 23.83 11.92 -11.66
C PRO A 21 24.75 11.36 -10.57
N PHE A 22 24.31 10.30 -9.89
CA PHE A 22 25.05 9.61 -8.83
C PHE A 22 25.31 10.46 -7.57
N ALA A 23 24.72 11.64 -7.46
CA ALA A 23 24.81 12.44 -6.24
C ALA A 23 23.84 11.88 -5.19
N GLN A 24 24.38 11.42 -4.05
CA GLN A 24 23.62 10.97 -2.89
C GLN A 24 23.73 12.01 -1.75
N ALA A 25 22.68 12.07 -0.92
CA ALA A 25 22.58 13.02 0.19
C ALA A 25 23.53 12.67 1.35
N GLU A 26 23.90 11.39 1.52
CA GLU A 26 24.83 10.88 2.53
C GLU A 26 25.96 10.07 1.87
N ALA A 27 27.20 10.32 2.30
CA ALA A 27 28.37 9.50 1.95
C ALA A 27 28.73 8.66 3.19
N GLY A 28 28.05 7.54 3.41
CA GLY A 28 28.25 6.70 4.60
C GLY A 28 27.69 5.30 4.45
N ALA A 29 28.30 4.33 5.15
CA ALA A 29 28.01 2.89 5.05
C ALA A 29 26.63 2.46 5.59
N THR A 30 25.89 3.36 6.24
CA THR A 30 24.52 3.11 6.73
C THR A 30 23.51 3.54 5.67
N ARG A 31 23.23 2.63 4.72
CA ARG A 31 22.25 2.83 3.64
C ARG A 31 20.83 2.80 4.19
N ARG A 32 20.32 3.95 4.67
CA ARG A 32 18.91 4.05 5.13
C ARG A 32 17.91 4.25 3.98
N PHE A 33 18.33 4.83 2.86
CA PHE A 33 17.52 5.03 1.66
C PHE A 33 18.34 4.69 0.42
N GLY A 34 18.33 3.43 0.01
CA GLY A 34 19.13 2.91 -1.12
C GLY A 34 18.59 3.37 -2.47
N GLY A 35 19.34 4.21 -3.20
CA GLY A 35 19.05 4.55 -4.59
C GLY A 35 20.30 5.01 -5.33
N THR A 36 20.41 4.74 -6.62
CA THR A 36 21.61 5.04 -7.43
C THR A 36 21.93 6.54 -7.57
N GLY A 37 21.06 7.43 -7.08
CA GLY A 37 21.18 8.88 -7.25
C GLY A 37 20.93 9.35 -8.70
N VAL A 38 20.35 8.49 -9.54
CA VAL A 38 20.18 8.78 -10.98
C VAL A 38 18.76 9.28 -11.32
N GLY A 39 17.76 8.92 -10.51
CA GLY A 39 16.34 9.15 -10.83
C GLY A 39 15.99 10.62 -11.16
N LEU A 40 16.38 11.55 -10.29
CA LEU A 40 16.08 12.98 -10.50
C LEU A 40 16.84 13.60 -11.67
N ALA A 41 18.07 13.12 -11.93
CA ALA A 41 18.83 13.54 -13.11
C ALA A 41 18.13 13.11 -14.41
N ILE A 42 17.60 11.88 -14.46
CA ILE A 42 16.78 11.38 -15.57
C ILE A 42 15.51 12.23 -15.71
N CYS A 43 14.76 12.45 -14.63
CA CYS A 43 13.53 13.24 -14.67
C CYS A 43 13.76 14.65 -15.21
N ARG A 44 14.85 15.32 -14.79
CA ARG A 44 15.19 16.66 -15.30
C ARG A 44 15.58 16.64 -16.77
N ALA A 45 16.38 15.66 -17.19
CA ALA A 45 16.75 15.50 -18.59
C ALA A 45 15.53 15.23 -19.48
N LEU A 46 14.58 14.40 -19.02
CA LEU A 46 13.31 14.15 -19.72
C LEU A 46 12.46 15.42 -19.83
N ALA A 47 12.28 16.14 -18.72
CA ALA A 47 11.54 17.41 -18.72
C ALA A 47 12.13 18.42 -19.73
N GLN A 48 13.46 18.57 -19.74
CA GLN A 48 14.17 19.43 -20.69
C GLN A 48 14.01 18.97 -22.14
N ARG A 49 14.09 17.66 -22.41
CA ARG A 49 13.84 17.10 -23.75
C ARG A 49 12.41 17.33 -24.23
N MET A 50 11.45 17.42 -23.32
CA MET A 50 10.06 17.79 -23.61
C MET A 50 9.86 19.31 -23.68
N GLY A 51 10.93 20.12 -23.67
CA GLY A 51 10.86 21.59 -23.69
C GLY A 51 10.39 22.23 -22.39
N GLY A 52 10.33 21.45 -21.31
CA GLY A 52 9.87 21.86 -19.99
C GLY A 52 11.00 22.06 -18.97
N THR A 53 10.59 22.22 -17.71
CA THR A 53 11.49 22.43 -16.58
C THR A 53 11.10 21.56 -15.40
N LEU A 54 12.11 21.12 -14.63
CA LEU A 54 11.94 20.46 -13.34
C LEU A 54 12.79 21.21 -12.32
N THR A 55 12.15 21.73 -11.27
CA THR A 55 12.82 22.47 -10.19
C THR A 55 12.46 21.87 -8.84
N ALA A 56 13.27 22.16 -7.82
CA ALA A 56 13.04 21.73 -6.45
C ALA A 56 13.29 22.87 -5.47
N ARG A 57 12.52 22.89 -4.39
CA ARG A 57 12.71 23.74 -3.21
C ARG A 57 12.63 22.84 -1.99
N SER A 58 13.48 23.07 -0.99
CA SER A 58 13.51 22.23 0.21
C SER A 58 14.01 23.02 1.40
N THR A 59 13.62 22.60 2.60
CA THR A 59 14.13 23.15 3.85
C THR A 59 14.38 22.00 4.83
N PRO A 60 15.57 21.91 5.46
CA PRO A 60 15.85 20.85 6.43
C PRO A 60 14.77 20.76 7.51
N GLY A 61 14.30 19.55 7.77
CA GLY A 61 13.24 19.24 8.73
C GLY A 61 11.82 19.65 8.31
N ARG A 62 11.61 20.18 7.10
CA ARG A 62 10.28 20.64 6.62
C ARG A 62 9.82 20.00 5.31
N GLY A 63 10.60 19.06 4.77
CA GLY A 63 10.31 18.40 3.49
C GLY A 63 10.72 19.20 2.26
N SER A 64 10.29 18.72 1.10
CA SER A 64 10.62 19.29 -0.21
C SER A 64 9.40 19.48 -1.11
N GLU A 65 9.51 20.39 -2.06
CA GLU A 65 8.56 20.59 -3.16
C GLU A 65 9.30 20.49 -4.50
N PHE A 66 8.75 19.68 -5.42
CA PHE A 66 9.23 19.54 -6.78
C PHE A 66 8.18 20.08 -7.75
N GLU A 67 8.60 20.93 -8.69
CA GLU A 67 7.72 21.51 -9.70
C GLU A 67 8.17 21.11 -11.10
N LEU A 68 7.29 20.42 -11.82
CA LEU A 68 7.44 20.03 -13.22
C LEU A 68 6.51 20.87 -14.10
N VAL A 69 7.08 21.60 -15.04
CA VAL A 69 6.35 22.38 -16.05
C VAL A 69 6.66 21.79 -17.41
N LEU A 70 5.62 21.44 -18.19
CA LEU A 70 5.75 20.86 -19.52
C LEU A 70 4.88 21.65 -20.51
N PRO A 71 5.42 22.10 -21.66
CA PRO A 71 4.62 22.66 -22.74
C PRO A 71 3.95 21.52 -23.51
N LEU A 72 2.72 21.16 -23.13
CA LEU A 72 1.95 20.12 -23.80
C LEU A 72 0.94 20.75 -24.75
N PRO A 73 0.81 20.26 -26.00
CA PRO A 73 -0.25 20.69 -26.88
C PRO A 73 -1.61 20.28 -26.27
N PRO A 74 -2.68 21.07 -26.49
CA PRO A 74 -4.02 20.66 -26.08
C PRO A 74 -4.38 19.35 -26.78
N CYS A 75 -4.74 18.35 -25.99
CA CYS A 75 -5.27 17.09 -26.50
C CYS A 75 -6.81 17.19 -26.50
N PRO A 76 -7.50 16.83 -27.59
CA PRO A 76 -8.95 16.72 -27.56
C PRO A 76 -9.35 15.75 -26.45
N GLU A 77 -10.41 16.10 -25.72
CA GLU A 77 -10.92 15.25 -24.65
C GLU A 77 -11.37 13.91 -25.25
N LEU A 78 -10.65 12.84 -24.92
CA LEU A 78 -11.07 11.51 -25.29
C LEU A 78 -12.20 11.09 -24.36
N PRO A 79 -13.39 10.75 -24.89
CA PRO A 79 -14.49 10.29 -24.05
C PRO A 79 -14.04 9.03 -23.32
N LEU A 80 -14.08 9.07 -22.00
CA LEU A 80 -13.82 7.87 -21.21
C LEU A 80 -14.95 6.87 -21.45
N PRO A 81 -14.66 5.57 -21.68
CA PRO A 81 -15.69 4.56 -21.87
C PRO A 81 -16.63 4.56 -20.66
N PRO A 82 -17.96 4.61 -20.83
CA PRO A 82 -18.88 4.74 -19.70
C PRO A 82 -18.65 3.61 -18.69
N LEU A 83 -18.69 3.94 -17.40
CA LEU A 83 -18.73 2.93 -16.35
C LEU A 83 -20.17 2.44 -16.21
N ALA A 84 -20.33 1.18 -15.78
CA ALA A 84 -21.63 0.70 -15.34
C ALA A 84 -22.14 1.58 -14.19
N GLU A 85 -23.46 1.77 -14.11
CA GLU A 85 -24.06 2.47 -12.99
C GLU A 85 -23.85 1.67 -11.70
N LEU A 86 -22.99 2.20 -10.83
CA LEU A 86 -22.76 1.68 -9.49
C LEU A 86 -23.78 2.32 -8.55
N ARG A 87 -24.41 1.51 -7.71
CA ARG A 87 -25.41 1.94 -6.74
C ARG A 87 -24.78 2.17 -5.38
N SER A 88 -23.89 1.26 -4.95
CA SER A 88 -23.27 1.37 -3.62
C SER A 88 -21.81 0.91 -3.57
N ILE A 89 -20.98 1.76 -2.98
CA ILE A 89 -19.56 1.53 -2.73
C ILE A 89 -19.31 1.69 -1.23
N LEU A 90 -18.65 0.70 -0.62
CA LEU A 90 -18.21 0.73 0.76
C LEU A 90 -16.69 0.82 0.81
N VAL A 91 -16.15 1.81 1.52
CA VAL A 91 -14.71 1.95 1.75
C VAL A 91 -14.45 1.75 3.24
N VAL A 92 -13.61 0.79 3.60
CA VAL A 92 -13.20 0.50 4.98
C VAL A 92 -11.72 0.83 5.10
N GLN A 93 -11.42 1.98 5.69
CA GLN A 93 -10.06 2.52 5.70
C GLN A 93 -9.76 3.20 7.04
N ALA A 94 -8.60 2.88 7.61
CA ALA A 94 -8.17 3.46 8.87
C ALA A 94 -8.17 5.01 8.80
N PRO A 95 -8.57 5.70 9.89
CA PRO A 95 -8.51 7.16 9.94
C PRO A 95 -7.05 7.61 9.82
N HIS A 96 -6.80 8.73 9.15
CA HIS A 96 -5.47 9.30 8.90
C HIS A 96 -4.49 8.44 8.09
N SER A 97 -4.94 7.32 7.50
CA SER A 97 -4.12 6.59 6.55
C SER A 97 -3.76 7.48 5.35
N ALA A 98 -2.50 7.39 4.92
CA ALA A 98 -2.02 8.15 3.78
C ALA A 98 -2.90 7.84 2.55
N GLY A 99 -3.44 8.89 1.92
CA GLY A 99 -4.29 8.76 0.74
C GLY A 99 -5.77 8.49 1.01
N HIS A 100 -6.24 8.47 2.27
CA HIS A 100 -7.69 8.34 2.58
C HIS A 100 -8.54 9.36 1.82
N GLU A 101 -8.24 10.65 1.96
CA GLU A 101 -9.00 11.71 1.29
C GLU A 101 -8.88 11.61 -0.23
N ALA A 102 -7.70 11.23 -0.73
CA ALA A 102 -7.46 11.05 -2.15
C ALA A 102 -8.32 9.90 -2.73
N LEU A 103 -8.37 8.75 -2.06
CA LEU A 103 -9.21 7.61 -2.49
C LEU A 103 -10.68 7.98 -2.49
N VAL A 104 -11.19 8.56 -1.40
CA VAL A 104 -12.60 8.97 -1.29
C VAL A 104 -12.94 10.01 -2.35
N GLY A 105 -12.05 10.98 -2.61
CA GLY A 105 -12.19 11.95 -3.68
C GLY A 105 -12.25 11.32 -5.06
N LEU A 106 -11.36 10.36 -5.34
CA LEU A 106 -11.34 9.62 -6.61
C LEU A 106 -12.60 8.77 -6.81
N VAL A 107 -13.09 8.08 -5.77
CA VAL A 107 -14.33 7.30 -5.84
C VAL A 107 -15.51 8.22 -6.17
N LYS A 108 -15.65 9.34 -5.47
CA LYS A 108 -16.72 10.32 -5.73
C LYS A 108 -16.63 10.94 -7.12
N ALA A 109 -15.42 11.20 -7.61
CA ALA A 109 -15.21 11.76 -8.95
C ALA A 109 -15.52 10.76 -10.07
N LEU A 110 -15.17 9.48 -9.90
CA LEU A 110 -15.34 8.45 -10.92
C LEU A 110 -16.72 7.78 -10.88
N ALA A 111 -17.39 7.75 -9.73
CA ALA A 111 -18.71 7.15 -9.54
C ALA A 111 -19.66 8.12 -8.80
N PRO A 112 -19.96 9.31 -9.38
CA PRO A 112 -20.71 10.38 -8.69
C PRO A 112 -22.15 10.01 -8.34
N THR A 113 -22.75 9.03 -9.02
CA THR A 113 -24.11 8.55 -8.76
C THR A 113 -24.18 7.46 -7.70
N ALA A 114 -23.04 6.87 -7.33
CA ALA A 114 -22.99 5.78 -6.36
C ALA A 114 -23.04 6.31 -4.92
N ARG A 115 -23.86 5.68 -4.08
CA ARG A 115 -23.81 5.92 -2.63
C ARG A 115 -22.50 5.38 -2.08
N THR A 116 -21.59 6.29 -1.74
CA THR A 116 -20.30 5.97 -1.12
C THR A 116 -20.40 6.12 0.40
N GLU A 117 -20.12 5.05 1.13
CA GLU A 117 -20.06 5.01 2.59
C GLU A 117 -18.62 4.70 3.01
N VAL A 118 -18.10 5.44 4.00
CA VAL A 118 -16.73 5.27 4.50
C VAL A 118 -16.79 4.85 5.95
N LEU A 119 -16.15 3.72 6.27
CA LEU A 119 -16.05 3.15 7.61
C LEU A 119 -14.58 3.13 8.02
N THR A 120 -14.33 3.32 9.31
CA THR A 120 -12.96 3.47 9.83
C THR A 120 -12.42 2.22 10.51
N GLN A 121 -13.27 1.21 10.72
CA GLN A 121 -12.98 0.01 11.49
C GLN A 121 -13.64 -1.22 10.84
N GLY A 122 -13.02 -2.39 10.99
CA GLY A 122 -13.53 -3.64 10.46
C GLY A 122 -14.82 -4.09 11.15
N THR A 123 -14.93 -3.89 12.47
CA THR A 123 -16.16 -4.14 13.25
C THR A 123 -17.36 -3.32 12.75
N GLN A 124 -17.15 -2.07 12.34
CA GLN A 124 -18.20 -1.26 11.72
C GLN A 124 -18.66 -1.87 10.39
N ALA A 125 -17.71 -2.34 9.57
CA ALA A 125 -18.00 -2.98 8.29
C ALA A 125 -18.78 -4.29 8.47
N LEU A 126 -18.40 -5.12 9.44
CA LEU A 126 -19.17 -6.32 9.81
C LEU A 126 -20.60 -5.98 10.19
N GLY A 127 -20.79 -5.03 11.11
CA GLY A 127 -22.13 -4.60 11.54
C GLY A 127 -22.97 -4.05 10.39
N ARG A 128 -22.34 -3.28 9.48
CA ARG A 128 -23.01 -2.69 8.31
C ARG A 128 -23.43 -3.74 7.28
N LEU A 129 -22.55 -4.69 6.97
CA LEU A 129 -22.79 -5.73 5.97
C LEU A 129 -23.77 -6.79 6.48
N ASN A 130 -23.69 -7.18 7.76
CA ASN A 130 -24.66 -8.11 8.39
C ASN A 130 -26.10 -7.59 8.35
N ARG A 131 -26.29 -6.26 8.37
CA ARG A 131 -27.61 -5.62 8.28
C ARG A 131 -28.06 -5.34 6.84
N THR A 132 -27.23 -5.64 5.84
CA THR A 132 -27.54 -5.35 4.45
C THR A 132 -28.44 -6.45 3.89
N PRO A 133 -29.65 -6.14 3.41
CA PRO A 133 -30.51 -7.13 2.79
C PRO A 133 -29.87 -7.74 1.54
N ALA A 134 -30.09 -9.03 1.30
CA ALA A 134 -29.61 -9.71 0.09
C ALA A 134 -30.16 -9.10 -1.22
N ALA A 135 -31.31 -8.42 -1.16
CA ALA A 135 -31.90 -7.71 -2.29
C ALA A 135 -31.16 -6.40 -2.66
N GLN A 136 -30.23 -5.94 -1.81
CA GLN A 136 -29.48 -4.69 -1.99
C GLN A 136 -27.96 -4.94 -1.88
N PRO A 137 -27.38 -5.68 -2.85
CA PRO A 137 -25.95 -5.97 -2.82
C PRO A 137 -25.12 -4.70 -2.98
N HIS A 138 -23.97 -4.68 -2.33
CA HIS A 138 -22.95 -3.68 -2.58
C HIS A 138 -22.23 -4.00 -3.90
N ASP A 139 -21.98 -2.97 -4.71
CA ASP A 139 -21.29 -3.16 -5.99
C ASP A 139 -19.78 -3.28 -5.79
N LEU A 140 -19.23 -2.56 -4.82
CA LEU A 140 -17.80 -2.58 -4.51
C LEU A 140 -17.54 -2.40 -3.01
N LEU A 141 -16.70 -3.27 -2.46
CA LEU A 141 -16.09 -3.13 -1.14
C LEU A 141 -14.58 -2.92 -1.32
N ILE A 142 -14.06 -1.80 -0.83
CA ILE A 142 -12.62 -1.50 -0.76
C ILE A 142 -12.21 -1.54 0.70
N VAL A 143 -11.20 -2.33 1.04
CA VAL A 143 -10.77 -2.56 2.42
C VAL A 143 -9.27 -2.33 2.54
N ASP A 144 -8.85 -1.52 3.50
CA ASP A 144 -7.45 -1.43 3.88
C ASP A 144 -6.98 -2.71 4.59
N TRP A 145 -5.78 -3.19 4.26
CA TRP A 145 -5.20 -4.35 4.92
C TRP A 145 -5.01 -4.15 6.41
N VAL A 146 -4.57 -2.96 6.82
CA VAL A 146 -4.36 -2.61 8.22
C VAL A 146 -5.49 -1.68 8.65
N LEU A 147 -6.40 -2.19 9.49
CA LEU A 147 -7.44 -1.40 10.15
C LEU A 147 -7.06 -1.22 11.63
N PRO A 148 -7.67 -0.25 12.34
CA PRO A 148 -7.35 -0.01 13.75
C PRO A 148 -7.66 -1.20 14.67
N ASP A 149 -8.62 -2.04 14.30
CA ASP A 149 -9.17 -3.12 15.13
C ASP A 149 -8.91 -4.54 14.61
N MET A 150 -8.53 -4.70 13.33
CA MET A 150 -8.22 -6.00 12.73
C MET A 150 -7.48 -5.85 11.39
N GLU A 151 -6.99 -6.97 10.85
CA GLU A 151 -6.53 -7.00 9.47
C GLU A 151 -7.72 -7.09 8.49
N GLY A 152 -7.59 -6.50 7.31
CA GLY A 152 -8.59 -6.57 6.24
C GLY A 152 -8.84 -8.00 5.79
N ALA A 153 -7.81 -8.85 5.75
CA ALA A 153 -7.96 -10.28 5.46
C ALA A 153 -8.81 -11.00 6.54
N GLU A 154 -8.66 -10.62 7.81
CA GLU A 154 -9.48 -11.15 8.91
C GLU A 154 -10.93 -10.67 8.80
N LEU A 155 -11.16 -9.41 8.42
CA LEU A 155 -12.50 -8.90 8.12
C LEU A 155 -13.19 -9.75 7.05
N LEU A 156 -12.50 -10.07 5.95
CA LEU A 156 -13.06 -10.91 4.89
C LEU A 156 -13.36 -12.33 5.38
N ALA A 157 -12.47 -12.93 6.18
CA ALA A 157 -12.71 -14.23 6.81
C ALA A 157 -14.01 -14.23 7.63
N ARG A 158 -14.20 -13.20 8.48
CA ARG A 158 -15.39 -13.04 9.31
C ARG A 158 -16.65 -12.80 8.48
N LEU A 159 -16.56 -12.02 7.40
CA LEU A 159 -17.67 -11.81 6.46
C LEU A 159 -18.03 -13.08 5.68
N SER A 160 -17.06 -13.94 5.38
CA SER A 160 -17.26 -15.25 4.77
C SER A 160 -18.08 -16.16 5.68
N VAL A 161 -17.65 -16.29 6.95
CA VAL A 161 -18.37 -17.07 7.97
C VAL A 161 -19.79 -16.53 8.21
N ALA A 162 -19.97 -15.21 8.15
CA ALA A 162 -21.28 -14.57 8.28
C ALA A 162 -22.15 -14.66 7.01
N GLY A 163 -21.67 -15.28 5.93
CA GLY A 163 -22.43 -15.40 4.67
C GLY A 163 -22.65 -14.08 3.93
N CYS A 164 -21.85 -13.05 4.22
CA CYS A 164 -22.03 -11.70 3.67
C CYS A 164 -21.35 -11.51 2.31
N LEU A 165 -20.28 -12.26 2.00
CA LEU A 165 -19.51 -12.09 0.76
C LEU A 165 -20.33 -12.22 -0.53
N PRO A 166 -21.29 -13.15 -0.67
CA PRO A 166 -22.12 -13.26 -1.87
C PRO A 166 -22.97 -12.00 -2.16
N ASN A 167 -23.18 -11.14 -1.17
CA ASN A 167 -23.93 -9.89 -1.32
C ASN A 167 -23.05 -8.72 -1.77
N ILE A 168 -21.80 -9.00 -2.19
CA ILE A 168 -20.83 -7.99 -2.62
C ILE A 168 -20.28 -8.41 -3.98
N ARG A 169 -20.52 -7.59 -5.01
CA ARG A 169 -20.12 -7.95 -6.39
C ARG A 169 -18.62 -7.92 -6.62
N ARG A 170 -17.90 -7.05 -5.92
CA ARG A 170 -16.45 -6.93 -6.01
C ARG A 170 -15.84 -6.49 -4.69
N ILE A 171 -14.72 -7.11 -4.34
CA ILE A 171 -14.02 -6.95 -3.06
C ILE A 171 -12.56 -6.70 -3.38
N VAL A 172 -12.02 -5.59 -2.89
CA VAL A 172 -10.65 -5.16 -3.17
C VAL A 172 -9.95 -4.90 -1.85
N LEU A 173 -8.81 -5.54 -1.62
CA LEU A 173 -7.90 -5.21 -0.53
C LEU A 173 -6.85 -4.20 -1.01
N LEU A 174 -6.57 -3.20 -0.17
CA LEU A 174 -5.53 -2.20 -0.36
C LEU A 174 -4.41 -2.42 0.65
N SER A 175 -3.19 -2.64 0.17
CA SER A 175 -2.02 -2.87 1.01
C SER A 175 -0.90 -1.88 0.68
N ALA A 176 -0.01 -1.62 1.64
CA ALA A 176 1.22 -0.88 1.38
C ALA A 176 2.20 -1.69 0.50
N PHE A 177 2.11 -3.03 0.58
CA PHE A 177 2.95 -3.97 -0.13
C PHE A 177 2.12 -4.98 -0.93
N ASP A 178 2.67 -5.44 -2.05
CA ASP A 178 2.06 -6.46 -2.91
C ASP A 178 3.06 -7.59 -3.11
N THR A 179 3.05 -8.52 -2.17
CA THR A 179 3.85 -9.75 -2.23
C THR A 179 2.96 -10.91 -2.68
N PRO A 180 3.53 -11.96 -3.30
CA PRO A 180 2.76 -13.15 -3.69
C PRO A 180 1.98 -13.78 -2.53
N VAL A 181 2.57 -13.84 -1.33
CA VAL A 181 1.93 -14.45 -0.15
C VAL A 181 0.74 -13.61 0.36
N LEU A 182 0.87 -12.27 0.40
CA LEU A 182 -0.26 -11.40 0.75
C LEU A 182 -1.40 -11.54 -0.26
N ARG A 183 -1.07 -11.67 -1.54
CA ARG A 183 -2.03 -11.83 -2.63
C ARG A 183 -2.78 -13.15 -2.54
N GLU A 184 -2.06 -14.25 -2.31
CA GLU A 184 -2.66 -15.56 -2.06
C GLU A 184 -3.59 -15.51 -0.83
N ARG A 185 -3.12 -14.96 0.29
CA ARG A 185 -3.92 -14.80 1.51
C ARG A 185 -5.16 -13.95 1.27
N ALA A 186 -5.06 -12.84 0.53
CA ALA A 186 -6.20 -12.01 0.14
C ALA A 186 -7.27 -12.80 -0.61
N MET A 187 -6.87 -13.52 -1.67
CA MET A 187 -7.81 -14.28 -2.50
C MET A 187 -8.44 -15.45 -1.72
N ASN A 188 -7.64 -16.15 -0.91
CA ASN A 188 -8.13 -17.26 -0.08
C ASN A 188 -9.19 -16.81 0.93
N GLN A 189 -9.18 -15.54 1.34
CA GLN A 189 -10.21 -14.96 2.21
C GLN A 189 -11.40 -14.36 1.44
N GLY A 190 -11.43 -14.47 0.10
CA GLY A 190 -12.55 -14.02 -0.73
C GLY A 190 -12.39 -12.61 -1.31
N ALA A 191 -11.19 -12.03 -1.28
CA ALA A 191 -10.93 -10.84 -2.10
C ALA A 191 -10.96 -11.20 -3.59
N HIS A 192 -11.33 -10.23 -4.43
CA HIS A 192 -11.25 -10.36 -5.88
C HIS A 192 -10.00 -9.70 -6.46
N ALA A 193 -9.40 -8.75 -5.73
CA ALA A 193 -8.13 -8.10 -6.10
C ALA A 193 -7.35 -7.63 -4.86
N LEU A 194 -6.02 -7.65 -4.96
CA LEU A 194 -5.11 -6.94 -4.08
C LEU A 194 -4.44 -5.80 -4.86
N CYS A 195 -4.50 -4.58 -4.33
CA CYS A 195 -3.90 -3.39 -4.93
C CYS A 195 -2.95 -2.70 -3.96
N THR A 196 -1.85 -2.15 -4.48
CA THR A 196 -0.96 -1.29 -3.70
C THR A 196 -1.55 0.10 -3.51
N LYS A 197 -1.23 0.72 -2.38
CA LYS A 197 -1.49 2.13 -2.13
C LYS A 197 -0.34 2.99 -2.72
N PRO A 198 -0.63 4.18 -3.28
CA PRO A 198 -1.96 4.75 -3.49
C PRO A 198 -2.68 4.14 -4.71
N LEU A 199 -4.00 4.02 -4.62
CA LEU A 199 -4.81 3.55 -5.73
C LEU A 199 -4.90 4.64 -6.82
N LEU A 200 -4.33 4.38 -7.99
CA LEU A 200 -4.29 5.35 -9.09
C LEU A 200 -5.65 5.47 -9.80
N PRO A 201 -5.98 6.62 -10.42
CA PRO A 201 -7.29 6.84 -11.05
C PRO A 201 -7.66 5.79 -12.11
N HIS A 202 -6.70 5.38 -12.94
CA HIS A 202 -6.93 4.37 -13.97
C HIS A 202 -7.19 2.99 -13.36
N THR A 203 -6.46 2.63 -12.28
CA THR A 203 -6.67 1.39 -11.52
C THR A 203 -8.05 1.37 -10.89
N LEU A 204 -8.45 2.43 -10.18
CA LEU A 204 -9.78 2.54 -9.60
C LEU A 204 -10.87 2.46 -10.68
N ARG A 205 -10.69 3.13 -11.82
CA ARG A 205 -11.63 3.03 -12.94
C ARG A 205 -11.80 1.59 -13.43
N ARG A 206 -10.72 0.81 -13.51
CA ARG A 206 -10.79 -0.63 -13.86
C ARG A 206 -11.56 -1.44 -12.81
N LEU A 207 -11.40 -1.12 -11.53
CA LEU A 207 -12.10 -1.80 -10.44
C LEU A 207 -13.61 -1.47 -10.42
N LEU A 208 -13.96 -0.23 -10.73
CA LEU A 208 -15.35 0.25 -10.82
C LEU A 208 -16.11 -0.35 -12.03
N ASP A 209 -15.39 -0.78 -13.07
CA ASP A 209 -15.98 -1.43 -14.23
C ASP A 209 -16.31 -2.90 -13.93
N LEU A 210 -17.50 -3.15 -13.38
CA LEU A 210 -17.98 -4.49 -13.05
C LEU A 210 -18.28 -5.35 -14.28
N THR A 211 -18.39 -4.77 -15.47
CA THR A 211 -18.71 -5.50 -16.72
C THR A 211 -17.50 -6.17 -17.35
N ARG A 212 -16.30 -5.76 -16.95
CA ARG A 212 -15.06 -6.28 -17.49
C ARG A 212 -14.34 -7.14 -16.44
N PRO A 213 -13.67 -8.24 -16.86
CA PRO A 213 -12.84 -9.01 -15.95
C PRO A 213 -11.75 -8.12 -15.34
N LEU A 214 -11.36 -8.50 -14.12
CA LEU A 214 -10.22 -7.90 -13.45
C LEU A 214 -8.94 -8.21 -14.25
N PRO A 215 -7.99 -7.28 -14.28
CA PRO A 215 -6.72 -7.49 -14.96
C PRO A 215 -5.91 -8.61 -14.30
N GLU A 216 -5.02 -9.28 -15.05
CA GLU A 216 -4.25 -10.44 -14.54
C GLU A 216 -3.41 -10.12 -13.30
N TRP A 217 -2.86 -8.90 -13.19
CA TRP A 217 -2.14 -8.47 -11.99
C TRP A 217 -3.02 -8.42 -10.73
N ALA A 218 -4.35 -8.53 -10.84
CA ALA A 218 -5.24 -8.66 -9.70
C ALA A 218 -5.28 -10.09 -9.12
N VAL A 219 -4.80 -11.10 -9.86
CA VAL A 219 -4.84 -12.52 -9.50
C VAL A 219 -3.45 -13.00 -9.05
N PRO A 220 -3.31 -13.85 -8.02
CA PRO A 220 -2.03 -14.38 -7.58
C PRO A 220 -1.33 -15.19 -8.68
N PRO A 221 0.00 -15.04 -8.82
CA PRO A 221 0.78 -16.05 -9.50
C PRO A 221 0.67 -17.39 -8.75
N PRO A 222 0.94 -18.53 -9.41
CA PRO A 222 0.93 -19.83 -8.74
C PRO A 222 1.85 -19.80 -7.50
N PRO A 223 1.49 -20.53 -6.43
CA PRO A 223 2.25 -20.52 -5.19
C PRO A 223 3.72 -20.87 -5.46
N ALA A 224 4.63 -20.08 -4.90
CA ALA A 224 6.05 -20.40 -4.92
C ALA A 224 6.28 -21.70 -4.13
N GLU A 225 7.25 -22.51 -4.56
CA GLU A 225 7.61 -23.73 -3.85
C GLU A 225 7.93 -23.41 -2.38
N PRO A 226 7.47 -24.25 -1.43
CA PRO A 226 7.73 -24.02 -0.02
C PRO A 226 9.24 -23.94 0.21
N VAL A 227 9.71 -22.79 0.71
CA VAL A 227 11.11 -22.59 1.07
C VAL A 227 11.43 -23.58 2.18
N SER A 228 12.47 -24.39 1.99
CA SER A 228 12.92 -25.38 2.96
C SER A 228 13.18 -24.73 4.31
N VAL A 229 12.79 -25.40 5.40
CA VAL A 229 13.00 -24.93 6.77
C VAL A 229 14.49 -24.67 7.02
N SER A 230 14.87 -23.39 7.02
CA SER A 230 16.19 -22.93 7.45
C SER A 230 16.32 -23.09 8.97
N ASP A 231 17.55 -23.26 9.45
CA ASP A 231 17.86 -23.26 10.89
C ASP A 231 17.26 -21.99 11.58
N PRO A 232 16.54 -22.13 12.71
CA PRO A 232 16.11 -21.05 13.60
C PRO A 232 16.98 -19.79 13.65
N ALA A 233 18.29 -19.96 13.84
CA ALA A 233 19.21 -18.83 13.96
C ALA A 233 19.39 -18.06 12.64
N THR A 234 19.29 -18.77 11.52
CA THR A 234 19.37 -18.18 10.18
C THR A 234 18.13 -17.34 9.88
N LEU A 235 16.94 -17.84 10.26
CA LEU A 235 15.68 -17.11 10.06
C LEU A 235 15.64 -15.78 10.80
N ILE A 236 16.11 -15.73 12.05
CA ILE A 236 16.18 -14.48 12.83
C ILE A 236 17.14 -13.50 12.17
N THR A 237 18.32 -13.96 11.74
CA THR A 237 19.33 -13.12 11.09
C THR A 237 18.81 -12.56 9.76
N GLU A 238 18.17 -13.40 8.96
CA GLU A 238 17.57 -13.01 7.68
C GLU A 238 16.45 -11.99 7.88
N LEU A 239 15.53 -12.24 8.82
CA LEU A 239 14.47 -11.29 9.14
C LEU A 239 15.04 -9.94 9.61
N ASP A 240 16.06 -9.93 10.47
CA ASP A 240 16.69 -8.71 10.95
C ASP A 240 17.28 -7.86 9.82
N VAL A 241 17.95 -8.51 8.86
CA VAL A 241 18.51 -7.83 7.67
C VAL A 241 17.39 -7.25 6.80
N LEU A 242 16.39 -8.06 6.46
CA LEU A 242 15.29 -7.61 5.60
C LEU A 242 14.50 -6.45 6.21
N LEU A 243 14.25 -6.49 7.53
CA LEU A 243 13.60 -5.40 8.25
C LEU A 243 14.45 -4.12 8.22
N GLY A 244 15.76 -4.23 8.43
CA GLY A 244 16.68 -3.09 8.41
C GLY A 244 16.80 -2.42 7.04
N GLU A 245 16.61 -3.18 5.96
CA GLU A 245 16.60 -2.67 4.58
C GLU A 245 15.20 -2.22 4.12
N SER A 246 14.19 -2.38 4.97
CA SER A 246 12.78 -2.18 4.63
C SER A 246 12.33 -3.01 3.40
N ASP A 247 12.86 -4.21 3.27
CA ASP A 247 12.54 -5.12 2.16
C ASP A 247 11.21 -5.84 2.43
N SER A 248 10.30 -5.78 1.44
CA SER A 248 9.02 -6.49 1.46
C SER A 248 9.14 -8.01 1.59
N HIS A 249 10.30 -8.60 1.29
CA HIS A 249 10.56 -10.01 1.56
C HIS A 249 10.48 -10.38 3.05
N ALA A 250 10.67 -9.41 3.96
CA ALA A 250 10.40 -9.62 5.39
C ALA A 250 8.95 -10.08 5.63
N ILE A 251 7.99 -9.56 4.86
CA ILE A 251 6.58 -9.97 4.94
C ILE A 251 6.42 -11.40 4.47
N THR A 252 7.04 -11.79 3.35
CA THR A 252 7.00 -13.17 2.85
C THR A 252 7.54 -14.13 3.89
N LEU A 253 8.70 -13.83 4.47
CA LEU A 253 9.34 -14.65 5.49
C LEU A 253 8.47 -14.77 6.75
N TRP A 254 7.85 -13.67 7.18
CA TRP A 254 6.92 -13.65 8.32
C TRP A 254 5.64 -14.44 8.06
N GLU A 255 5.01 -14.29 6.90
CA GLU A 255 3.79 -15.03 6.59
C GLU A 255 4.04 -16.56 6.47
N GLN A 256 5.25 -16.96 6.06
CA GLN A 256 5.64 -18.37 5.97
C GLN A 256 6.08 -18.98 7.30
N HIS A 257 6.77 -18.21 8.16
CA HIS A 257 7.45 -18.72 9.36
C HIS A 257 7.05 -18.01 10.67
N GLY A 258 6.00 -17.20 10.67
CA GLY A 258 5.57 -16.38 11.81
C GLY A 258 5.39 -17.16 13.12
N SER A 259 4.80 -18.36 13.06
CA SER A 259 4.65 -19.21 14.25
C SER A 259 6.00 -19.63 14.83
N ALA A 260 6.96 -19.95 13.98
CA ALA A 260 8.30 -20.32 14.42
C ALA A 260 8.98 -19.13 15.13
N PHE A 261 8.88 -17.91 14.59
CA PHE A 261 9.39 -16.71 15.26
C PHE A 261 8.75 -16.48 16.63
N ILE A 262 7.44 -16.68 16.74
CA ILE A 262 6.70 -16.54 18.01
C ILE A 262 7.16 -17.57 19.04
N ASP A 263 7.40 -18.81 18.62
CA ASP A 263 7.83 -19.90 19.51
C ASP A 263 9.30 -19.76 19.95
N MET A 264 10.15 -19.15 19.11
CA MET A 264 11.59 -18.98 19.36
C MET A 264 11.94 -17.80 20.27
N LEU A 265 11.08 -16.78 20.34
CA LEU A 265 11.36 -15.54 21.06
C LEU A 265 10.68 -15.51 22.43
N PRO A 266 11.23 -14.76 23.41
CA PRO A 266 10.52 -14.45 24.64
C PRO A 266 9.14 -13.84 24.35
N ALA A 267 8.11 -14.26 25.06
CA ALA A 267 6.71 -13.82 24.86
C ALA A 267 6.52 -12.30 24.62
N PRO A 268 7.13 -11.38 25.40
CA PRO A 268 6.98 -9.95 25.13
C PRO A 268 7.63 -9.48 23.82
N GLN A 269 8.76 -10.08 23.42
CA GLN A 269 9.40 -9.79 22.13
C GLN A 269 8.56 -10.34 20.97
N ALA A 270 8.10 -11.59 21.09
CA ALA A 270 7.24 -12.22 20.10
C ALA A 270 5.95 -11.41 19.86
N GLN A 271 5.32 -10.93 20.93
CA GLN A 271 4.11 -10.12 20.84
C GLN A 271 4.35 -8.76 20.18
N ALA A 272 5.46 -8.09 20.53
CA ALA A 272 5.84 -6.82 19.94
C ALA A 272 6.17 -6.97 18.44
N LEU A 273 6.95 -8.00 18.08
CA LEU A 273 7.29 -8.33 16.69
C LEU A 273 6.04 -8.62 15.87
N ALA A 274 5.15 -9.49 16.37
CA ALA A 274 3.91 -9.82 15.69
C ALA A 274 3.05 -8.58 15.45
N GLY A 275 2.87 -7.73 16.48
CA GLY A 275 2.10 -6.50 16.36
C GLY A 275 2.70 -5.52 15.34
N ALA A 276 4.02 -5.38 15.31
CA ALA A 276 4.70 -4.51 14.35
C ALA A 276 4.59 -5.04 12.91
N MET A 277 4.78 -6.36 12.71
CA MET A 277 4.61 -7.00 11.41
C MET A 277 3.17 -6.86 10.88
N GLN A 278 2.16 -6.98 11.74
CA GLN A 278 0.75 -6.75 11.37
C GLN A 278 0.48 -5.34 10.86
N ARG A 279 1.23 -4.35 11.33
CA ARG A 279 1.12 -2.95 10.90
C ARG A 279 2.07 -2.59 9.76
N PHE A 280 2.91 -3.54 9.33
CA PHE A 280 4.05 -3.30 8.44
C PHE A 280 5.01 -2.20 8.94
N ASP A 281 5.18 -2.08 10.26
CA ASP A 281 6.16 -1.17 10.88
C ASP A 281 7.50 -1.91 11.01
N PHE A 282 8.33 -1.85 9.96
CA PHE A 282 9.59 -2.59 9.91
C PHE A 282 10.63 -2.10 10.93
N ASP A 283 10.63 -0.81 11.25
CA ASP A 283 11.51 -0.26 12.29
C ASP A 283 11.13 -0.80 13.68
N GLU A 284 9.83 -0.80 14.01
CA GLU A 284 9.34 -1.36 15.27
C GLU A 284 9.53 -2.88 15.33
N ALA A 285 9.34 -3.58 14.21
CA ALA A 285 9.56 -5.01 14.11
C ALA A 285 11.04 -5.36 14.35
N GLN A 286 11.97 -4.61 13.76
CA GLN A 286 13.41 -4.84 13.96
C GLN A 286 13.82 -4.58 15.41
N ALA A 287 13.33 -3.50 16.01
CA ALA A 287 13.58 -3.20 17.42
C ALA A 287 13.05 -4.30 18.34
N ALA A 288 11.83 -4.80 18.08
CA ALA A 288 11.23 -5.89 18.83
C ALA A 288 12.04 -7.20 18.70
N LEU A 289 12.50 -7.52 17.48
CA LEU A 289 13.32 -8.70 17.19
C LEU A 289 14.67 -8.66 17.95
N ARG A 290 15.26 -7.48 18.12
CA ARG A 290 16.51 -7.27 18.86
C ARG A 290 16.33 -7.13 20.37
N GLY A 291 15.10 -7.05 20.86
CA GLY A 291 14.79 -6.81 22.27
C GLY A 291 15.04 -5.37 22.73
N GLU A 292 15.06 -4.42 21.79
CA GLU A 292 15.24 -2.99 22.07
C GLU A 292 13.87 -2.36 22.38
N SER A 293 13.63 -2.00 23.64
CA SER A 293 12.39 -1.29 24.02
C SER A 293 12.47 0.18 23.61
N LYS A 294 11.45 0.72 22.92
CA LYS A 294 11.30 2.17 22.71
C LYS A 294 11.29 2.86 24.07
N LYS A 295 12.33 3.66 24.36
CA LYS A 295 12.33 4.64 25.46
C LYS A 295 11.42 5.81 25.15
#